data_AF-U7PNU4-F1
#
_entry.id   AF-U7PNU4-F1
#
_cell.length_a   1.000
_cell.length_b   1.000
_cell.length_c   1.000
_cell.angle_alpha   90.00
_cell.angle_beta   90.00
_cell.angle_gamma   90.00
#
_symmetry.space_group_name_H-M   'P 1'
#
loop_
_entity.id
_entity.type
_entity.pdbx_description
1 polymer ?
#
loop_
_entity_poly.entity_id
_entity_poly.type
_entity_poly.pdbx_seq_one_letter_code
_entity_poly.pdbx_strand_id
1 'polypeptide(L)'
;MCALSASQANKGALFTNDTNGTNEPRSAPITSSVASEFLDEAIQLTPLTYQYHGGGSEGGISLLRCYGILSLIGTQTGDAQLLHRYLGLYHGLSAQIGLHNEERWPAAMPGTASVAALSLCERETRRRIFWVVYRIEVHNACVLGHPIRTPESQTYVQYPCGVHHPLTFLFPNRNGKFENWMAGWNYTTELYRILEHAIVDFRSKRTMHTTVLWRTEQTTSSRSGSGSESRSTAILQQLQKMQSNLLPQFAQAAMKSSDSGSNRSGFQVANILCTIHLVKMVVLASENGRFVEVCQNVQDLVDSMGTVPRDYIRAFGTPVMQELLGVGFMLTSMASRDHSLSDEDHFRLKAVM
;
A
#
# COMPACT_ATOMS: atom_id res chain seq x y z
N MET A 1 -4.44 14.70 -9.70
CA MET A 1 -3.35 14.08 -10.49
C MET A 1 -2.24 15.06 -10.77
N CYS A 2 -2.50 16.25 -11.34
CA CYS A 2 -1.48 17.25 -11.64
C CYS A 2 -0.61 17.63 -10.43
N ALA A 3 -1.23 17.88 -9.27
CA ALA A 3 -0.50 18.12 -8.01
C ALA A 3 0.48 16.99 -7.64
N LEU A 4 0.03 15.73 -7.75
CA LEU A 4 0.88 14.56 -7.48
C LEU A 4 2.03 14.46 -8.50
N SER A 5 1.74 14.62 -9.79
CA SER A 5 2.76 14.59 -10.84
C SER A 5 3.79 15.72 -10.68
N ALA A 6 3.35 16.94 -10.36
CA ALA A 6 4.22 18.07 -10.08
C ALA A 6 5.08 17.83 -8.84
N SER A 7 4.49 17.29 -7.76
CA SER A 7 5.24 16.89 -6.57
C SER A 7 6.32 15.86 -6.89
N GLN A 8 6.00 14.85 -7.70
CA GLN A 8 6.97 13.84 -8.13
C GLN A 8 8.04 14.40 -9.07
N ALA A 9 7.70 15.34 -9.95
CA ALA A 9 8.66 16.07 -10.77
C ALA A 9 9.69 16.80 -9.90
N ASN A 10 9.22 17.46 -8.84
CA ASN A 10 10.06 18.21 -7.90
C ASN A 10 11.00 17.30 -7.10
N LYS A 11 10.60 16.05 -6.85
CA LYS A 11 11.44 15.01 -6.25
C LYS A 11 12.46 14.41 -7.23
N GLY A 12 12.46 14.83 -8.50
CA GLY A 12 13.28 14.26 -9.56
C GLY A 12 12.90 12.82 -9.88
N ALA A 13 11.63 12.47 -9.69
CA ALA A 13 11.11 11.11 -9.85
C ALA A 13 10.49 10.84 -11.24
N LEU A 14 10.37 11.85 -12.10
CA LEU A 14 9.87 11.63 -13.45
C LEU A 14 10.89 10.87 -14.29
N PHE A 15 10.43 9.81 -14.94
CA PHE A 15 11.21 9.10 -15.95
C PHE A 15 11.31 10.00 -17.20
N THR A 16 12.31 10.87 -17.27
CA THR A 16 12.64 11.58 -18.51
C THR A 16 13.11 10.56 -19.55
N ASN A 17 12.60 10.69 -20.78
CA ASN A 17 13.14 9.97 -21.92
C ASN A 17 14.44 10.67 -22.33
N ASP A 18 15.55 10.39 -21.66
CA ASP A 18 16.88 10.83 -22.11
C ASP A 18 17.34 10.02 -23.34
N THR A 19 16.42 9.44 -24.12
CA THR A 19 16.73 8.61 -25.29
C THR A 19 17.30 9.41 -26.45
N ASN A 20 17.12 10.72 -26.46
CA ASN A 20 17.89 11.58 -27.33
C ASN A 20 18.96 12.21 -26.45
N GLY A 21 20.24 11.95 -26.72
CA GLY A 21 21.38 12.67 -26.14
C GLY A 21 21.39 14.18 -26.45
N THR A 22 20.28 14.71 -26.94
CA THR A 22 19.95 16.12 -26.81
C THR A 22 19.85 16.43 -25.32
N ASN A 23 20.79 17.23 -24.83
CA ASN A 23 20.61 18.05 -23.64
C ASN A 23 19.43 19.00 -23.84
N GLU A 24 18.22 18.48 -24.10
CA GLU A 24 17.02 19.28 -23.94
C GLU A 24 17.08 19.81 -22.52
N PRO A 25 17.01 21.14 -22.34
CA PRO A 25 17.08 21.73 -21.03
C PRO A 25 16.04 21.02 -20.20
N ARG A 26 16.48 20.41 -19.07
CA ARG A 26 15.58 19.89 -18.03
C ARG A 26 14.40 20.84 -18.00
N SER A 27 13.22 20.33 -18.39
CA SER A 27 12.00 21.14 -18.45
C SER A 27 11.99 22.01 -17.21
N ALA A 28 11.84 23.32 -17.41
CA ALA A 28 12.04 24.33 -16.38
C ALA A 28 11.51 23.79 -15.05
N PRO A 29 12.33 23.78 -13.98
CA PRO A 29 11.97 23.08 -12.75
C PRO A 29 10.57 23.54 -12.37
N ILE A 30 9.61 22.61 -12.39
CA ILE A 30 8.25 22.90 -11.96
C ILE A 30 8.41 23.51 -10.58
N THR A 31 7.98 24.76 -10.40
CA THR A 31 8.19 25.42 -9.12
C THR A 31 7.40 24.64 -8.07
N SER A 32 7.92 24.58 -6.84
CA SER A 32 7.17 23.98 -5.73
C SER A 32 5.78 24.60 -5.57
N SER A 33 5.61 25.86 -6.00
CA SER A 33 4.33 26.57 -6.02
C SER A 33 3.27 25.92 -6.91
N VAL A 34 3.66 25.35 -8.06
CA VAL A 34 2.69 24.74 -9.00
C VAL A 34 2.04 23.50 -8.39
N ALA A 35 2.80 22.71 -7.62
CA ALA A 35 2.25 21.53 -6.96
C ALA A 35 1.21 21.93 -5.89
N SER A 36 1.45 23.01 -5.14
CA SER A 36 0.48 23.54 -4.17
C SER A 36 -0.73 24.17 -4.86
N GLU A 37 -0.55 24.94 -5.94
CA GLU A 37 -1.65 25.57 -6.68
C GLU A 37 -2.64 24.51 -7.21
N PHE A 38 -2.13 23.42 -7.83
CA PHE A 38 -2.99 22.32 -8.27
C PHE A 38 -3.65 21.56 -7.12
N LEU A 39 -3.03 21.53 -5.94
CA LEU A 39 -3.62 20.88 -4.78
C LEU A 39 -4.76 21.74 -4.20
N ASP A 40 -4.54 23.05 -4.07
CA ASP A 40 -5.53 24.00 -3.58
C ASP A 40 -6.76 24.03 -4.50
N GLU A 41 -6.55 24.06 -5.82
CA GLU A 41 -7.62 23.98 -6.80
C GLU A 41 -8.39 22.64 -6.67
N ALA A 42 -7.67 21.52 -6.53
CA ALA A 42 -8.32 20.21 -6.36
C ALA A 42 -9.14 20.15 -5.06
N ILE A 43 -8.66 20.73 -3.97
CA ILE A 43 -9.38 20.81 -2.69
C ILE A 43 -10.63 21.67 -2.84
N GLN A 44 -10.54 22.82 -3.52
CA GLN A 44 -11.65 23.73 -3.74
C GLN A 44 -12.76 23.10 -4.60
N LEU A 45 -12.39 22.34 -5.64
CA LEU A 45 -13.34 21.70 -6.55
C LEU A 45 -13.92 20.38 -6.01
N THR A 46 -13.28 19.79 -5.01
CA THR A 46 -13.72 18.50 -4.46
C THR A 46 -14.75 18.71 -3.35
N PRO A 47 -16.02 18.27 -3.55
CA PRO A 47 -17.06 18.49 -2.55
C PRO A 47 -16.77 17.70 -1.27
N LEU A 48 -17.08 18.32 -0.12
CA LEU A 48 -16.94 17.71 1.22
C LEU A 48 -18.22 17.03 1.68
N THR A 49 -19.33 17.35 1.02
CA THR A 49 -20.64 16.74 1.25
C THR A 49 -21.10 16.12 -0.05
N TYR A 50 -21.68 14.93 0.04
CA TYR A 50 -22.26 14.24 -1.10
C TYR A 50 -23.69 13.84 -0.74
N GLN A 51 -24.64 14.21 -1.61
CA GLN A 51 -26.00 13.68 -1.55
C GLN A 51 -26.10 12.58 -2.59
N TYR A 52 -26.03 11.33 -2.14
CA TYR A 52 -26.24 10.19 -3.02
C TYR A 52 -27.72 10.07 -3.36
N HIS A 53 -28.09 10.58 -4.53
CA HIS A 53 -29.36 10.27 -5.17
C HIS A 53 -29.10 8.98 -5.95
N GLY A 54 -29.79 7.89 -5.62
CA GLY A 54 -29.50 6.52 -6.10
C GLY A 54 -29.53 6.26 -7.62
N GLY A 55 -29.44 7.30 -8.46
CA GLY A 55 -29.56 7.24 -9.92
C GLY A 55 -28.29 7.54 -10.73
N GLY A 56 -27.10 7.64 -10.12
CA GLY A 56 -25.88 7.98 -10.87
C GLY A 56 -24.62 7.39 -10.25
N SER A 57 -24.43 6.08 -10.38
CA SER A 57 -23.25 5.39 -9.84
C SER A 57 -21.92 5.98 -10.34
N GLU A 58 -21.90 6.59 -11.53
CA GLU A 58 -20.70 7.20 -12.12
C GLU A 58 -20.17 8.40 -11.33
N GLY A 59 -21.05 9.27 -10.82
CA GLY A 59 -20.66 10.42 -10.02
C GLY A 59 -20.00 10.00 -8.71
N GLY A 60 -20.57 8.99 -8.05
CA GLY A 60 -20.01 8.42 -6.82
C GLY A 60 -18.63 7.80 -7.02
N ILE A 61 -18.43 7.05 -8.11
CA ILE A 61 -17.11 6.45 -8.42
C ILE A 61 -16.06 7.52 -8.74
N SER A 62 -16.42 8.55 -9.50
CA SER A 62 -15.51 9.65 -9.82
C SER A 62 -15.09 10.40 -8.56
N LEU A 63 -16.03 10.63 -7.63
CA LEU A 63 -15.74 11.27 -6.36
C LEU A 63 -14.85 10.41 -5.45
N LEU A 64 -15.07 9.09 -5.41
CA LEU A 64 -14.18 8.15 -4.72
C LEU A 64 -12.76 8.17 -5.27
N ARG A 65 -12.58 8.31 -6.59
CA ARG A 65 -11.24 8.51 -7.20
C ARG A 65 -10.59 9.79 -6.68
N CYS A 66 -11.34 10.90 -6.63
CA CYS A 66 -10.83 12.17 -6.12
C CYS A 66 -10.38 12.03 -4.66
N TYR A 67 -11.23 11.47 -3.79
CA TYR A 67 -10.90 11.24 -2.38
C TYR A 67 -9.69 10.30 -2.21
N GLY A 68 -9.62 9.21 -2.98
CA GLY A 68 -8.48 8.30 -2.95
C GLY A 68 -7.17 8.97 -3.37
N ILE A 69 -7.20 9.80 -4.43
CA ILE A 69 -6.02 10.55 -4.90
C ILE A 69 -5.59 11.60 -3.89
N LEU A 70 -6.51 12.34 -3.28
CA LEU A 70 -6.20 13.35 -2.25
C LEU A 70 -5.63 12.70 -0.99
N SER A 71 -6.15 11.53 -0.61
CA SER A 71 -5.58 10.70 0.47
C SER A 71 -4.14 10.27 0.15
N LEU A 72 -3.89 9.82 -1.08
CA LEU A 72 -2.55 9.47 -1.55
C LEU A 72 -1.60 10.68 -1.50
N ILE A 73 -2.05 11.86 -1.89
CA ILE A 73 -1.26 13.09 -1.79
C ILE A 73 -0.90 13.36 -0.33
N GLY A 74 -1.87 13.30 0.60
CA GLY A 74 -1.62 13.45 2.03
C GLY A 74 -0.57 12.47 2.56
N THR A 75 -0.64 11.19 2.16
CA THR A 75 0.42 10.21 2.49
C THR A 75 1.77 10.62 1.92
N GLN A 76 1.82 11.08 0.67
CA GLN A 76 3.05 11.46 -0.04
C GLN A 76 3.68 12.76 0.45
N THR A 77 2.91 13.66 1.05
CA THR A 77 3.40 14.92 1.64
C THR A 77 3.61 14.82 3.15
N GLY A 78 3.11 13.76 3.80
CA GLY A 78 3.12 13.62 5.25
C GLY A 78 2.03 14.46 5.95
N ASP A 79 1.07 14.99 5.19
CA ASP A 79 -0.07 15.74 5.74
C ASP A 79 -1.15 14.77 6.26
N ALA A 80 -1.07 14.48 7.57
CA ALA A 80 -2.02 13.61 8.25
C ALA A 80 -3.45 14.18 8.27
N GLN A 81 -3.62 15.51 8.26
CA GLN A 81 -4.94 16.13 8.26
C GLN A 81 -5.63 15.91 6.91
N LEU A 82 -4.90 16.18 5.81
CA LEU A 82 -5.38 15.94 4.45
C LEU A 82 -5.71 14.46 4.25
N LEU A 83 -4.82 13.57 4.67
CA LEU A 83 -5.01 12.13 4.63
C LEU A 83 -6.30 11.69 5.33
N HIS A 84 -6.47 12.04 6.61
CA HIS A 84 -7.63 11.59 7.38
C HIS A 84 -8.95 12.18 6.91
N ARG A 85 -8.94 13.44 6.47
CA ARG A 85 -10.12 14.10 5.91
C ARG A 85 -10.65 13.32 4.71
N TYR A 86 -9.79 13.03 3.74
CA TYR A 86 -10.23 12.39 2.51
C TYR A 86 -10.39 10.87 2.62
N LEU A 87 -9.66 10.19 3.51
CA LEU A 87 -9.96 8.81 3.86
C LEU A 87 -11.33 8.68 4.53
N GLY A 88 -11.68 9.59 5.45
CA GLY A 88 -13.00 9.59 6.08
C GLY A 88 -14.14 9.73 5.06
N LEU A 89 -14.02 10.68 4.14
CA LEU A 89 -14.99 10.88 3.05
C LEU A 89 -15.04 9.69 2.09
N TYR A 90 -13.89 9.13 1.73
CA TYR A 90 -13.80 7.94 0.90
C TYR A 90 -14.55 6.77 1.55
N HIS A 91 -14.27 6.46 2.82
CA HIS A 91 -14.86 5.31 3.52
C HIS A 91 -16.37 5.49 3.71
N GLY A 92 -16.81 6.70 4.05
CA GLY A 92 -18.24 7.02 4.16
C GLY A 92 -18.99 6.78 2.85
N LEU A 93 -18.46 7.29 1.73
CA LEU A 93 -19.07 7.12 0.42
C LEU A 93 -18.97 5.67 -0.09
N SER A 94 -17.83 5.02 0.13
CA SER A 94 -17.57 3.61 -0.21
C SER A 94 -18.58 2.69 0.47
N ALA A 95 -18.88 2.94 1.76
CA ALA A 95 -19.89 2.20 2.50
C ALA A 95 -21.30 2.46 1.94
N GLN A 96 -21.64 3.72 1.64
CA GLN A 96 -22.95 4.10 1.11
C GLN A 96 -23.25 3.45 -0.25
N ILE A 97 -22.27 3.40 -1.17
CA ILE A 97 -22.47 2.80 -2.48
C ILE A 97 -22.24 1.28 -2.50
N GLY A 98 -21.73 0.71 -1.40
CA GLY A 98 -21.39 -0.71 -1.32
C GLY A 98 -20.15 -1.10 -2.14
N LEU A 99 -19.15 -0.22 -2.29
CA LEU A 99 -17.96 -0.52 -3.10
C LEU A 99 -17.21 -1.76 -2.60
N HIS A 100 -17.21 -1.99 -1.29
CA HIS A 100 -16.56 -3.12 -0.61
C HIS A 100 -17.19 -4.49 -0.90
N ASN A 101 -18.32 -4.57 -1.61
CA ASN A 101 -18.95 -5.84 -1.99
C ASN A 101 -19.40 -5.78 -3.45
N GLU A 102 -18.82 -6.62 -4.31
CA GLU A 102 -19.15 -6.62 -5.75
C GLU A 102 -20.59 -7.02 -6.04
N GLU A 103 -21.26 -7.77 -5.16
CA GLU A 103 -22.68 -8.14 -5.30
C GLU A 103 -23.60 -6.92 -5.21
N ARG A 104 -23.14 -5.82 -4.59
CA ARG A 104 -23.88 -4.56 -4.51
C ARG A 104 -23.67 -3.67 -5.74
N TRP A 105 -22.78 -4.05 -6.66
CA TRP A 105 -22.53 -3.25 -7.85
C TRP A 105 -23.67 -3.44 -8.87
N PRO A 106 -23.96 -2.43 -9.72
CA PRO A 106 -24.99 -2.55 -10.74
C PRO A 106 -24.80 -3.78 -11.62
N ALA A 107 -25.71 -4.73 -11.50
CA ALA A 107 -25.76 -5.95 -12.29
C ALA A 107 -26.77 -5.79 -13.43
N ALA A 108 -26.58 -6.56 -14.50
CA ALA A 108 -27.60 -6.72 -15.53
C ALA A 108 -28.85 -7.32 -14.87
N MET A 109 -29.93 -6.55 -14.77
CA MET A 109 -31.22 -7.11 -14.39
C MET A 109 -31.73 -7.96 -15.56
N PRO A 110 -32.17 -9.20 -15.33
CA PRO A 110 -32.81 -10.00 -16.37
C PRO A 110 -34.02 -9.24 -16.94
N GLY A 111 -34.06 -9.04 -18.26
CA GLY A 111 -35.18 -8.42 -18.94
C GLY A 111 -35.14 -6.88 -19.07
N THR A 112 -34.11 -6.19 -18.57
CA THR A 112 -33.91 -4.76 -18.87
C THR A 112 -32.77 -4.56 -19.87
N ALA A 113 -33.09 -4.01 -21.04
CA ALA A 113 -32.25 -4.17 -22.23
C ALA A 113 -31.14 -3.13 -22.44
N SER A 114 -30.87 -2.14 -21.59
CA SER A 114 -29.88 -1.12 -22.03
C SER A 114 -29.06 -0.27 -21.05
N VAL A 115 -29.21 -0.28 -19.71
CA VAL A 115 -28.46 0.74 -18.89
C VAL A 115 -27.81 0.27 -17.58
N ALA A 116 -28.14 -0.89 -17.00
CA ALA A 116 -27.72 -1.17 -15.62
C ALA A 116 -26.44 -2.02 -15.45
N ALA A 117 -25.99 -2.75 -16.48
CA ALA A 117 -24.86 -3.65 -16.33
C ALA A 117 -23.53 -2.89 -16.43
N LEU A 118 -22.70 -2.96 -15.39
CA LEU A 118 -21.34 -2.42 -15.48
C LEU A 118 -20.54 -3.12 -16.57
N SER A 119 -19.85 -2.33 -17.38
CA SER A 119 -18.84 -2.86 -18.30
C SER A 119 -17.68 -3.50 -17.52
N LEU A 120 -16.92 -4.38 -18.19
CA LEU A 120 -15.72 -4.98 -17.61
C LEU A 120 -14.72 -3.90 -17.17
N CYS A 121 -14.52 -2.85 -17.98
CA CYS A 121 -13.61 -1.75 -17.68
C CYS A 121 -14.01 -1.02 -16.40
N GLU A 122 -15.30 -0.76 -16.22
CA GLU A 122 -15.83 -0.11 -15.04
C GLU A 122 -15.72 -0.97 -13.78
N ARG A 123 -15.95 -2.28 -13.91
CA ARG A 123 -15.76 -3.25 -12.82
C ARG A 123 -14.29 -3.28 -12.38
N GLU A 124 -13.37 -3.38 -13.34
CA GLU A 124 -11.93 -3.34 -13.08
C GLU A 124 -11.47 -2.02 -12.47
N THR A 125 -12.08 -0.90 -12.88
CA THR A 125 -11.77 0.39 -12.28
C THR A 125 -12.22 0.48 -10.83
N ARG A 126 -13.41 -0.05 -10.49
CA ARG A 126 -13.89 -0.14 -9.10
C ARG A 126 -12.96 -0.96 -8.21
N ARG A 127 -12.54 -2.14 -8.69
CA ARG A 127 -11.55 -3.00 -8.01
C ARG A 127 -10.25 -2.26 -7.72
N ARG A 128 -9.69 -1.58 -8.72
CA ARG A 128 -8.43 -0.83 -8.58
C ARG A 128 -8.55 0.31 -7.58
N ILE A 129 -9.64 1.08 -7.61
CA ILE A 129 -9.89 2.15 -6.63
C ILE A 129 -9.94 1.57 -5.22
N PHE A 130 -10.75 0.52 -5.05
CA PHE A 130 -10.95 -0.13 -3.75
C PHE A 130 -9.61 -0.55 -3.14
N TRP A 131 -8.84 -1.35 -3.89
CA TRP A 131 -7.60 -1.92 -3.40
C TRP A 131 -6.45 -0.90 -3.29
N VAL A 132 -6.40 0.15 -4.11
CA VAL A 132 -5.44 1.25 -3.91
C VAL A 132 -5.69 1.93 -2.56
N VAL A 133 -6.94 2.27 -2.25
CA VAL A 133 -7.24 2.97 -0.99
C VAL A 133 -7.13 2.03 0.21
N TYR A 134 -7.45 0.75 0.06
CA TYR A 134 -7.17 -0.27 1.06
C TYR A 134 -5.68 -0.29 1.44
N ARG A 135 -4.77 -0.33 0.44
CA ARG A 135 -3.32 -0.29 0.70
C ARG A 135 -2.89 1.00 1.42
N ILE A 136 -3.44 2.15 1.02
CA ILE A 136 -3.18 3.43 1.68
C ILE A 136 -3.65 3.38 3.15
N GLU A 137 -4.85 2.85 3.43
CA GLU A 137 -5.39 2.72 4.78
C GLU A 137 -4.52 1.82 5.66
N VAL A 138 -4.14 0.63 5.18
CA VAL A 138 -3.33 -0.31 5.96
C VAL A 138 -1.93 0.23 6.20
N HIS A 139 -1.29 0.81 5.17
CA HIS A 139 0.01 1.47 5.30
C HIS A 139 -0.01 2.54 6.39
N ASN A 140 -0.95 3.48 6.31
CA ASN A 140 -1.02 4.58 7.26
C ASN A 140 -1.49 4.12 8.64
N ALA A 141 -2.31 3.07 8.74
CA ALA A 141 -2.64 2.46 10.02
C ALA A 141 -1.38 1.89 10.68
N CYS A 142 -0.50 1.24 9.90
CA CYS A 142 0.79 0.75 10.39
C CYS A 142 1.65 1.90 10.95
N VAL A 143 1.78 2.99 10.19
CA VAL A 143 2.70 4.08 10.48
C VAL A 143 2.16 5.03 11.56
N LEU A 144 0.90 5.45 11.46
CA LEU A 144 0.27 6.47 12.31
C LEU A 144 -0.52 5.88 13.50
N GLY A 145 -0.70 4.56 13.54
CA GLY A 145 -1.36 3.88 14.67
C GLY A 145 -2.88 4.00 14.72
N HIS A 146 -3.53 4.60 13.73
CA HIS A 146 -5.00 4.69 13.67
C HIS A 146 -5.65 3.31 13.37
N PRO A 147 -6.95 3.11 13.68
CA PRO A 147 -7.66 1.87 13.32
C PRO A 147 -7.78 1.72 11.80
N ILE A 148 -7.84 0.48 11.33
CA ILE A 148 -8.15 0.15 9.94
C ILE A 148 -9.67 0.24 9.78
N ARG A 149 -10.15 1.22 9.00
CA ARG A 149 -11.59 1.53 8.87
C ARG A 149 -12.39 0.50 8.06
N THR A 150 -11.73 -0.17 7.11
CA THR A 150 -12.35 -1.20 6.28
C THR A 150 -11.47 -2.44 6.31
N PRO A 151 -11.70 -3.34 7.29
CA PRO A 151 -10.89 -4.54 7.44
C PRO A 151 -11.19 -5.53 6.32
N GLU A 152 -10.18 -6.28 5.90
CA GLU A 152 -10.27 -7.28 4.84
C GLU A 152 -11.44 -8.27 5.06
N SER A 153 -11.69 -8.68 6.30
CA SER A 153 -12.73 -9.64 6.68
C SER A 153 -14.16 -9.20 6.36
N GLN A 154 -14.37 -7.91 6.09
CA GLN A 154 -15.65 -7.31 5.71
C GLN A 154 -15.68 -6.87 4.25
N THR A 155 -14.72 -7.35 3.45
CA THR A 155 -14.56 -6.95 2.06
C THR A 155 -14.71 -8.15 1.15
N TYR A 156 -15.51 -7.97 0.11
CA TYR A 156 -15.88 -8.99 -0.86
C TYR A 156 -15.62 -8.42 -2.26
N VAL A 157 -14.38 -7.97 -2.49
CA VAL A 157 -13.89 -7.41 -3.76
C VAL A 157 -12.82 -8.34 -4.31
N GLN A 158 -12.92 -8.71 -5.58
CA GLN A 158 -11.90 -9.55 -6.21
C GLN A 158 -10.68 -8.71 -6.59
N TYR A 159 -9.54 -9.36 -6.77
CA TYR A 159 -8.38 -8.70 -7.35
C TYR A 159 -8.67 -8.21 -8.77
N PRO A 160 -8.17 -7.03 -9.15
CA PRO A 160 -8.24 -6.58 -10.52
C PRO A 160 -7.41 -7.51 -11.43
N CYS A 161 -7.91 -7.73 -12.64
CA CYS A 161 -7.21 -8.46 -13.67
C CYS A 161 -6.39 -7.52 -14.57
N GLY A 162 -5.37 -8.08 -15.21
CA GLY A 162 -4.52 -7.36 -16.16
C GLY A 162 -5.21 -7.03 -17.48
N VAL A 163 -6.49 -7.38 -17.67
CA VAL A 163 -7.24 -7.08 -18.90
C VAL A 163 -7.37 -5.56 -19.00
N HIS A 164 -6.52 -4.98 -19.82
CA HIS A 164 -6.50 -3.54 -20.02
C HIS A 164 -7.73 -3.08 -20.80
N HIS A 165 -8.07 -1.83 -20.53
CA HIS A 165 -8.82 -0.92 -21.38
C HIS A 165 -8.62 -1.24 -22.87
N PRO A 166 -9.66 -1.19 -23.73
CA PRO A 166 -9.62 -1.60 -25.15
C PRO A 166 -8.54 -0.93 -26.02
N LEU A 167 -7.78 0.04 -25.50
CA LEU A 167 -6.65 0.63 -26.21
C LEU A 167 -5.41 -0.30 -26.23
N THR A 168 -5.39 -1.43 -25.52
CA THR A 168 -4.38 -2.48 -25.79
C THR A 168 -4.40 -2.92 -27.25
N PHE A 169 -5.57 -2.90 -27.91
CA PHE A 169 -5.69 -3.12 -29.35
C PHE A 169 -4.98 -2.05 -30.19
N LEU A 170 -4.81 -0.83 -29.69
CA LEU A 170 -4.08 0.23 -30.39
C LEU A 170 -2.55 0.11 -30.23
N PHE A 171 -2.06 -0.71 -29.30
CA PHE A 171 -0.64 -0.93 -29.09
C PHE A 171 -0.27 -2.42 -29.25
N PRO A 172 -0.45 -3.02 -30.44
CA PRO A 172 -0.17 -4.43 -30.69
C PRO A 172 1.29 -4.82 -30.39
N ASN A 173 2.22 -3.85 -30.43
CA ASN A 173 3.64 -4.06 -30.11
C ASN A 173 3.92 -4.21 -28.60
N ARG A 174 2.94 -4.01 -27.71
CA ARG A 174 3.09 -4.43 -26.31
C ARG A 174 2.86 -5.94 -26.25
N ASN A 175 3.93 -6.72 -26.40
CA ASN A 175 3.94 -8.19 -26.44
C ASN A 175 3.44 -8.90 -25.16
N GLY A 176 2.60 -8.30 -24.32
CA GLY A 176 2.14 -8.92 -23.07
C GLY A 176 3.24 -9.15 -22.02
N LYS A 177 4.53 -9.05 -22.38
CA LYS A 177 5.69 -9.34 -21.51
C LYS A 177 5.64 -8.57 -20.18
N PHE A 178 5.03 -7.39 -20.17
CA PHE A 178 4.87 -6.56 -18.96
C PHE A 178 3.41 -6.42 -18.50
N GLU A 179 2.46 -7.14 -19.10
CA GLU A 179 1.08 -7.25 -18.59
C GLU A 179 1.03 -7.91 -17.20
N ASN A 180 2.10 -8.63 -16.84
CA ASN A 180 2.31 -9.16 -15.50
C ASN A 180 2.53 -8.08 -14.43
N TRP A 181 2.64 -6.78 -14.77
CA TRP A 181 2.65 -5.72 -13.75
C TRP A 181 1.49 -5.86 -12.77
N MET A 182 0.30 -6.23 -13.27
CA MET A 182 -0.87 -6.46 -12.41
C MET A 182 -0.67 -7.64 -11.45
N ALA A 183 0.08 -8.67 -11.86
CA ALA A 183 0.40 -9.79 -10.97
C ALA A 183 1.27 -9.34 -9.79
N GLY A 184 2.29 -8.52 -10.04
CA GLY A 184 3.11 -7.93 -8.98
C GLY A 184 2.34 -6.95 -8.10
N TRP A 185 1.41 -6.20 -8.72
CA TRP A 185 0.50 -5.31 -8.00
C TRP A 185 -0.42 -6.07 -7.05
N ASN A 186 -1.06 -7.14 -7.52
CA ASN A 186 -1.91 -8.03 -6.71
C ASN A 186 -1.10 -8.74 -5.62
N TYR A 187 0.12 -9.18 -5.93
CA TYR A 187 1.05 -9.75 -4.95
C TYR A 187 1.33 -8.75 -3.82
N THR A 188 1.56 -7.47 -4.16
CA THR A 188 1.75 -6.43 -3.14
C THR A 188 0.48 -6.19 -2.34
N THR A 189 -0.69 -6.18 -2.97
CA THR A 189 -1.97 -6.09 -2.26
C THR A 189 -2.14 -7.24 -1.27
N GLU A 190 -1.74 -8.46 -1.63
CA GLU A 190 -1.72 -9.61 -0.70
C GLU A 190 -0.77 -9.39 0.48
N LEU A 191 0.43 -8.81 0.25
CA LEU A 191 1.32 -8.43 1.35
C LEU A 191 0.67 -7.41 2.30
N TYR A 192 -0.09 -6.44 1.79
CA TYR A 192 -0.83 -5.50 2.65
C TYR A 192 -1.96 -6.18 3.43
N ARG A 193 -2.59 -7.24 2.88
CA ARG A 193 -3.57 -8.05 3.63
C ARG A 193 -2.89 -8.77 4.79
N ILE A 194 -1.74 -9.41 4.53
CA ILE A 194 -0.93 -10.03 5.60
C ILE A 194 -0.48 -8.98 6.63
N LEU A 195 -0.11 -7.78 6.18
CA LEU A 195 0.25 -6.66 7.05
C LEU A 195 -0.90 -6.26 7.96
N GLU A 196 -2.14 -6.21 7.47
CA GLU A 196 -3.32 -5.98 8.30
C GLU A 196 -3.42 -7.00 9.44
N HIS A 197 -3.29 -8.30 9.14
CA HIS A 197 -3.31 -9.35 10.18
C HIS A 197 -2.17 -9.17 11.19
N ALA A 198 -0.98 -8.84 10.72
CA ALA A 198 0.18 -8.57 11.57
C ALA A 198 -0.05 -7.36 12.49
N ILE A 199 -0.63 -6.27 11.96
CA ILE A 199 -0.98 -5.07 12.74
C ILE A 199 -2.01 -5.41 13.82
N VAL A 200 -3.05 -6.17 13.47
CA VAL A 200 -4.10 -6.56 14.42
C VAL A 200 -3.53 -7.43 15.53
N ASP A 201 -2.70 -8.42 15.20
CA ASP A 201 -2.05 -9.30 16.16
C ASP A 201 -1.06 -8.54 17.07
N PHE A 202 -0.27 -7.64 16.49
CA PHE A 202 0.63 -6.76 17.23
C PHE A 202 -0.12 -5.85 18.22
N ARG A 203 -1.27 -5.30 17.81
CA ARG A 203 -2.08 -4.41 18.66
C ARG A 203 -2.85 -5.17 19.73
N SER A 204 -3.35 -6.38 19.45
CA SER A 204 -4.09 -7.18 20.43
C SER A 204 -3.19 -7.62 21.58
N LYS A 205 -1.92 -7.94 21.30
CA LYS A 205 -0.90 -8.23 22.32
C LYS A 205 -0.50 -7.02 23.17
N ARG A 206 -0.67 -5.80 22.66
CA ARG A 206 -0.37 -4.54 23.39
C ARG A 206 -1.54 -4.01 24.20
N THR A 207 -2.76 -4.41 23.87
CA THR A 207 -3.97 -3.85 24.47
C THR A 207 -4.47 -4.78 25.56
N MET A 208 -4.65 -4.25 26.78
CA MET A 208 -5.45 -4.94 27.78
C MET A 208 -6.92 -4.91 27.34
N HIS A 209 -7.35 -5.94 26.64
CA HIS A 209 -8.75 -6.11 26.27
C HIS A 209 -9.57 -6.45 27.52
N THR A 210 -10.50 -5.58 27.86
CA THR A 210 -11.34 -5.70 29.06
C THR A 210 -12.62 -6.50 28.82
N THR A 211 -12.91 -6.86 27.57
CA THR A 211 -14.14 -7.58 27.21
C THR A 211 -14.15 -8.99 27.80
N VAL A 212 -15.33 -9.43 28.22
CA VAL A 212 -15.52 -10.74 28.88
C VAL A 212 -15.10 -11.88 27.96
N LEU A 213 -15.47 -11.83 26.67
CA LEU A 213 -15.14 -12.87 25.69
C LEU A 213 -13.64 -13.04 25.49
N TRP A 214 -12.89 -11.93 25.38
CA TRP A 214 -11.44 -11.98 25.23
C TRP A 214 -10.76 -12.55 26.47
N ARG A 215 -11.25 -12.19 27.67
CA ARG A 215 -10.73 -12.74 28.92
C ARG A 215 -10.89 -14.26 28.95
N THR A 216 -12.04 -14.76 28.49
CA THR A 216 -12.29 -16.20 28.35
C THR A 216 -11.32 -16.83 27.33
N GLU A 217 -11.15 -16.23 26.15
CA GLU A 217 -10.22 -16.71 25.11
C GLU A 217 -8.75 -16.73 25.57
N GLN A 218 -8.29 -15.73 26.34
CA GLN A 218 -6.95 -15.78 26.92
C GLN A 218 -6.80 -16.93 27.91
N THR A 219 -7.83 -17.23 28.71
CA THR A 219 -7.78 -18.37 29.64
C THR A 219 -7.87 -19.74 28.95
N THR A 220 -8.42 -19.82 27.73
CA THR A 220 -8.47 -21.08 26.95
C THR A 220 -7.24 -21.25 26.06
N SER A 221 -6.76 -20.20 25.41
CA SER A 221 -5.57 -20.22 24.54
C SER A 221 -4.27 -20.43 25.32
N SER A 222 -4.14 -19.84 26.52
CA SER A 222 -2.99 -20.12 27.41
C SER A 222 -2.91 -21.59 27.83
N ARG A 223 -4.01 -22.36 27.77
CA ARG A 223 -4.00 -23.81 28.03
C ARG A 223 -3.54 -24.64 26.83
N SER A 224 -3.55 -24.13 25.59
CA SER A 224 -2.95 -24.82 24.44
C SER A 224 -1.45 -24.50 24.33
N GLY A 225 -0.71 -24.73 25.43
CA GLY A 225 0.65 -24.22 25.61
C GLY A 225 1.80 -25.14 25.21
N SER A 226 1.60 -26.23 24.46
CA SER A 226 2.66 -27.27 24.31
C SER A 226 3.03 -27.74 22.91
N GLY A 227 2.60 -27.07 21.83
CA GLY A 227 3.07 -27.49 20.50
C GLY A 227 2.52 -26.74 19.30
N SER A 228 1.70 -25.70 19.50
CA SER A 228 1.33 -24.85 18.38
C SER A 228 2.54 -24.04 17.97
N GLU A 229 2.96 -24.19 16.71
CA GLU A 229 3.79 -23.22 16.04
C GLU A 229 3.24 -21.81 16.32
N SER A 230 4.10 -20.87 16.73
CA SER A 230 3.63 -19.52 16.96
C SER A 230 3.03 -18.97 15.67
N ARG A 231 1.88 -18.31 15.76
CA ARG A 231 1.24 -17.64 14.62
C ARG A 231 2.23 -16.78 13.83
N SER A 232 3.17 -16.14 14.53
CA SER A 232 4.23 -15.33 13.93
C SER A 232 5.19 -16.17 13.08
N THR A 233 5.59 -17.36 13.54
CA THR A 233 6.42 -18.30 12.78
C THR A 233 5.69 -18.77 11.53
N ALA A 234 4.40 -19.11 11.63
CA ALA A 234 3.59 -19.51 10.49
C ALA A 234 3.48 -18.39 9.43
N ILE A 235 3.28 -17.13 9.86
CA ILE A 235 3.26 -15.97 8.95
C ILE A 235 4.60 -15.79 8.25
N LEU A 236 5.72 -15.89 8.97
CA LEU A 236 7.06 -15.73 8.39
C LEU A 236 7.40 -16.84 7.40
N GLN A 237 7.04 -18.10 7.70
CA GLN A 237 7.19 -19.21 6.77
C GLN A 237 6.35 -19.02 5.51
N GLN A 238 5.11 -18.54 5.66
CA GLN A 238 4.25 -18.23 4.52
C GLN A 238 4.84 -17.12 3.66
N LEU A 239 5.41 -16.06 4.25
CA LEU A 239 6.10 -15.00 3.50
C LEU A 239 7.33 -15.53 2.76
N GLN A 240 8.08 -16.45 3.35
CA GLN A 240 9.22 -17.10 2.71
C GLN A 240 8.77 -17.92 1.50
N LYS A 241 7.70 -18.70 1.65
CA LYS A 241 7.07 -19.46 0.56
C LYS A 241 6.51 -18.56 -0.55
N MET A 242 5.93 -17.42 -0.20
CA MET A 242 5.46 -16.45 -1.19
C MET A 242 6.64 -15.85 -1.99
N GLN A 243 7.72 -15.48 -1.29
CA GLN A 243 8.93 -14.96 -1.92
C GLN A 243 9.60 -15.98 -2.85
N SER A 244 9.65 -17.26 -2.48
CA SER A 244 10.22 -18.30 -3.34
C SER A 244 9.40 -18.55 -4.62
N ASN A 245 8.11 -18.21 -4.60
CA ASN A 245 7.19 -18.32 -5.74
C ASN A 245 7.03 -17.00 -6.51
N LEU A 246 7.82 -15.99 -6.18
CA LEU A 246 7.74 -14.69 -6.85
C LEU A 246 8.15 -14.81 -8.32
N LEU A 247 7.43 -14.14 -9.22
CA LEU A 247 7.76 -14.16 -10.64
C LEU A 247 9.16 -13.58 -10.88
N PRO A 248 9.98 -14.16 -11.79
CA PRO A 248 11.38 -13.75 -11.98
C PRO A 248 11.58 -12.26 -12.24
N GLN A 249 10.64 -11.63 -12.95
CA GLN A 249 10.65 -10.18 -13.23
C GLN A 249 10.51 -9.29 -11.99
N PHE A 250 10.08 -9.85 -10.85
CA PHE A 250 9.97 -9.15 -9.58
C PHE A 250 11.06 -9.55 -8.58
N ALA A 251 11.96 -10.48 -8.94
CA ALA A 251 13.06 -10.88 -8.07
C ALA A 251 14.12 -9.78 -7.93
N GLN A 252 14.36 -9.00 -9.01
CA GLN A 252 15.31 -7.90 -9.01
C GLN A 252 14.81 -6.74 -9.87
N ALA A 253 14.98 -5.51 -9.39
CA ALA A 253 14.56 -4.31 -10.11
C ALA A 253 15.47 -4.06 -11.32
N ALA A 254 14.92 -4.14 -12.53
CA ALA A 254 15.64 -3.77 -13.74
C ALA A 254 15.96 -2.27 -13.77
N MET A 255 17.10 -1.89 -14.33
CA MET A 255 17.46 -0.48 -14.52
C MET A 255 16.41 0.28 -15.34
N LYS A 256 16.30 1.59 -15.11
CA LYS A 256 15.45 2.48 -15.90
C LYS A 256 15.75 2.28 -17.39
N SER A 257 14.71 2.08 -18.18
CA SER A 257 14.80 1.90 -19.63
C SER A 257 13.77 2.77 -20.36
N SER A 258 13.80 2.78 -21.69
CA SER A 258 12.76 3.38 -22.51
C SER A 258 11.43 2.62 -22.45
N ASP A 259 11.44 1.38 -21.93
CA ASP A 259 10.23 0.60 -21.78
C ASP A 259 9.51 0.90 -20.46
N SER A 260 8.36 1.57 -20.60
CA SER A 260 7.43 1.84 -19.51
C SER A 260 6.97 0.59 -18.74
N GLY A 261 6.89 -0.58 -19.39
CA GLY A 261 6.46 -1.83 -18.76
C GLY A 261 7.50 -2.37 -17.79
N SER A 262 8.76 -2.41 -18.22
CA SER A 262 9.91 -2.72 -17.39
C SER A 262 10.04 -1.75 -16.22
N ASN A 263 9.91 -0.44 -16.46
CA ASN A 263 10.00 0.57 -15.40
C ASN A 263 8.90 0.40 -14.33
N ARG A 264 7.66 0.08 -14.74
CA ARG A 264 6.57 -0.23 -13.80
C ARG A 264 6.85 -1.49 -12.98
N SER A 265 7.47 -2.50 -13.61
CA SER A 265 7.85 -3.73 -12.91
C SER A 265 8.98 -3.48 -11.92
N GLY A 266 10.00 -2.69 -12.30
CA GLY A 266 11.07 -2.24 -11.40
C GLY A 266 10.55 -1.45 -10.20
N PHE A 267 9.60 -0.54 -10.42
CA PHE A 267 8.89 0.14 -9.33
C PHE A 267 8.13 -0.84 -8.43
N GLN A 268 7.52 -1.88 -9.01
CA GLN A 268 6.80 -2.89 -8.25
C GLN A 268 7.74 -3.72 -7.36
N VAL A 269 8.97 -4.00 -7.82
CA VAL A 269 9.98 -4.69 -6.99
C VAL A 269 10.27 -3.91 -5.71
N ALA A 270 10.48 -2.60 -5.83
CA ALA A 270 10.69 -1.75 -4.65
C ALA A 270 9.52 -1.84 -3.67
N ASN A 271 8.28 -1.76 -4.16
CA ASN A 271 7.08 -1.95 -3.32
C ASN A 271 7.07 -3.31 -2.63
N ILE A 272 7.34 -4.39 -3.36
CA ILE A 272 7.33 -5.75 -2.83
C ILE A 272 8.37 -5.92 -1.71
N LEU A 273 9.60 -5.45 -1.94
CA LEU A 273 10.69 -5.55 -0.97
C LEU A 273 10.35 -4.78 0.31
N CYS A 274 9.97 -3.50 0.20
CA CYS A 274 9.67 -2.69 1.38
C CYS A 274 8.49 -3.26 2.17
N THR A 275 7.41 -3.67 1.49
CA THR A 275 6.25 -4.25 2.17
C THR A 275 6.57 -5.60 2.83
N ILE A 276 7.40 -6.47 2.22
CA ILE A 276 7.84 -7.72 2.87
C ILE A 276 8.57 -7.42 4.19
N HIS A 277 9.53 -6.50 4.17
CA HIS A 277 10.28 -6.16 5.37
C HIS A 277 9.41 -5.48 6.41
N LEU A 278 8.46 -4.64 6.01
CA LEU A 278 7.48 -4.04 6.93
C LEU A 278 6.63 -5.11 7.62
N VAL A 279 6.11 -6.09 6.87
CA VAL A 279 5.35 -7.21 7.47
C VAL A 279 6.23 -7.98 8.45
N LYS A 280 7.45 -8.36 8.06
CA LYS A 280 8.40 -9.05 8.95
C LYS A 280 8.62 -8.26 10.23
N MET A 281 8.89 -6.96 10.14
CA MET A 281 9.07 -6.09 11.30
C MET A 281 7.88 -6.12 12.26
N VAL A 282 6.66 -5.96 11.75
CA VAL A 282 5.46 -5.93 12.59
C VAL A 282 5.22 -7.28 13.27
N VAL A 283 5.45 -8.38 12.55
CA VAL A 283 5.33 -9.74 13.09
C VAL A 283 6.38 -9.99 14.18
N LEU A 284 7.65 -9.67 13.91
CA LEU A 284 8.74 -9.83 14.88
C LEU A 284 8.54 -8.96 16.12
N ALA A 285 8.12 -7.71 15.94
CA ALA A 285 7.86 -6.78 17.03
C ALA A 285 6.62 -7.14 17.87
N SER A 286 5.81 -8.10 17.41
CA SER A 286 4.67 -8.63 18.18
C SER A 286 5.10 -9.61 19.27
N GLU A 287 6.35 -10.09 19.25
CA GLU A 287 6.88 -11.08 20.20
C GLU A 287 8.09 -10.51 20.95
N ASN A 288 8.20 -10.85 22.23
CA ASN A 288 9.36 -10.48 23.05
C ASN A 288 10.55 -11.39 22.72
N GLY A 289 11.77 -10.88 22.90
CA GLY A 289 13.01 -11.65 22.71
C GLY A 289 13.46 -11.84 21.26
N ARG A 290 12.80 -11.19 20.29
CA ARG A 290 13.17 -11.24 18.86
C ARG A 290 13.96 -10.02 18.38
N PHE A 291 14.56 -9.28 19.31
CA PHE A 291 15.26 -8.03 19.01
C PHE A 291 16.38 -8.22 17.97
N VAL A 292 17.18 -9.27 18.11
CA VAL A 292 18.25 -9.61 17.17
C VAL A 292 17.73 -9.84 15.75
N GLU A 293 16.62 -10.57 15.61
CA GLU A 293 15.98 -10.82 14.30
C GLU A 293 15.44 -9.53 13.69
N VAL A 294 14.95 -8.61 14.51
CA VAL A 294 14.50 -7.30 14.07
C VAL A 294 15.66 -6.48 13.52
N CYS A 295 16.77 -6.40 14.25
CA CYS A 295 17.99 -5.74 13.76
C CYS A 295 18.48 -6.36 12.45
N GLN A 296 18.49 -7.69 12.35
CA GLN A 296 18.85 -8.40 11.11
C GLN A 296 17.91 -8.02 9.96
N ASN A 297 16.60 -8.01 10.20
CA ASN A 297 15.63 -7.66 9.17
C ASN A 297 15.78 -6.21 8.68
N VAL A 298 16.24 -5.28 9.53
CA VAL A 298 16.56 -3.91 9.09
C VAL A 298 17.84 -3.87 8.25
N GLN A 299 18.88 -4.63 8.62
CA GLN A 299 20.08 -4.76 7.79
C GLN A 299 19.71 -5.33 6.42
N ASP A 300 18.93 -6.41 6.39
CA ASP A 300 18.44 -7.01 5.14
C ASP A 300 17.61 -6.03 4.31
N LEU A 301 16.82 -5.16 4.96
CA LEU A 301 16.05 -4.11 4.28
C LEU A 301 16.99 -3.07 3.65
N VAL A 302 18.00 -2.59 4.39
CA VAL A 302 18.98 -1.62 3.87
C VAL A 302 19.75 -2.20 2.69
N ASP A 303 20.22 -3.45 2.81
CA ASP A 303 20.93 -4.16 1.74
C ASP A 303 20.02 -4.35 0.52
N SER A 304 18.78 -4.80 0.73
CA SER A 304 17.78 -4.96 -0.33
C SER A 304 17.47 -3.64 -1.03
N MET A 305 17.33 -2.54 -0.27
CA MET A 305 17.13 -1.21 -0.82
C MET A 305 18.35 -0.72 -1.61
N GLY A 306 19.56 -1.12 -1.21
CA GLY A 306 20.79 -0.87 -1.97
C GLY A 306 20.78 -1.50 -3.38
N THR A 307 20.00 -2.56 -3.59
CA THR A 307 19.85 -3.20 -4.92
C THR A 307 18.86 -2.47 -5.84
N VAL A 308 18.01 -1.59 -5.30
CA VAL A 308 16.98 -0.90 -6.07
C VAL A 308 17.56 0.35 -6.75
N PRO A 309 17.40 0.52 -8.07
CA PRO A 309 17.82 1.73 -8.76
C PRO A 309 17.25 3.01 -8.13
N ARG A 310 18.12 4.03 -7.97
CA ARG A 310 17.79 5.31 -7.30
C ARG A 310 16.56 6.01 -7.89
N ASP A 311 16.30 5.84 -9.17
CA ASP A 311 15.13 6.42 -9.84
C ASP A 311 13.81 5.92 -9.22
N TYR A 312 13.73 4.62 -8.87
CA TYR A 312 12.55 4.06 -8.23
C TYR A 312 12.43 4.48 -6.76
N ILE A 313 13.55 4.57 -6.04
CA ILE A 313 13.56 5.03 -4.64
C ILE A 313 13.03 6.48 -4.57
N ARG A 314 13.47 7.35 -5.49
CA ARG A 314 12.97 8.73 -5.60
C ARG A 314 11.49 8.79 -5.93
N ALA A 315 11.03 7.95 -6.86
CA ALA A 315 9.61 7.87 -7.23
C ALA A 315 8.73 7.32 -6.11
N PHE A 316 9.27 6.42 -5.30
CA PHE A 316 8.57 5.90 -4.13
C PHE A 316 8.39 7.00 -3.08
N GLY A 317 9.43 7.80 -2.86
CA GLY A 317 9.37 9.04 -2.10
C GLY A 317 9.09 8.82 -0.61
N THR A 318 8.16 9.61 -0.07
CA THR A 318 7.88 9.73 1.37
C THR A 318 7.37 8.44 2.00
N PRO A 319 6.53 7.60 1.34
CA PRO A 319 6.14 6.31 1.89
C PRO A 319 7.30 5.39 2.27
N VAL A 320 8.38 5.30 1.48
CA VAL A 320 9.56 4.47 1.85
C VAL A 320 10.16 5.01 3.14
N MET A 321 10.27 6.34 3.24
CA MET A 321 10.76 6.98 4.46
C MET A 321 9.83 6.71 5.64
N GLN A 322 8.51 6.67 5.45
CA GLN A 322 7.55 6.32 6.49
C GLN A 322 7.67 4.86 6.92
N GLU A 323 7.90 3.93 5.99
CA GLU A 323 8.15 2.52 6.32
C GLU A 323 9.44 2.38 7.14
N LEU A 324 10.52 3.07 6.73
CA LEU A 324 11.80 3.11 7.45
C LEU A 324 11.69 3.82 8.83
N LEU A 325 10.93 4.89 8.93
CA LEU A 325 10.67 5.57 10.20
C LEU A 325 9.82 4.70 11.12
N GLY A 326 8.80 4.01 10.57
CA GLY A 326 7.99 3.04 11.30
C GLY A 326 8.85 1.91 11.88
N VAL A 327 9.83 1.42 11.12
CA VAL A 327 10.86 0.47 11.58
C VAL A 327 11.62 1.05 12.79
N GLY A 328 12.10 2.29 12.71
CA GLY A 328 12.80 2.96 13.80
C GLY A 328 11.97 3.12 15.08
N PHE A 329 10.69 3.48 14.94
CA PHE A 329 9.76 3.55 16.08
C PHE A 329 9.51 2.18 16.71
N MET A 330 9.37 1.12 15.91
CA MET A 330 9.22 -0.25 16.40
C MET A 330 10.47 -0.71 17.15
N LEU A 331 11.66 -0.46 16.59
CA LEU A 331 12.95 -0.75 17.22
C LEU A 331 13.09 -0.05 18.58
N THR A 332 12.83 1.26 18.63
CA THR A 332 12.88 2.03 19.87
C THR A 332 11.89 1.49 20.90
N SER A 333 10.69 1.13 20.45
CA SER A 333 9.66 0.55 21.32
C SER A 333 10.05 -0.84 21.86
N MET A 334 10.79 -1.65 21.10
CA MET A 334 11.31 -2.94 21.58
C MET A 334 12.48 -2.75 22.53
N ALA A 335 13.40 -1.84 22.17
CA ALA A 335 14.57 -1.50 22.98
C ALA A 335 14.17 -1.06 24.40
N SER A 336 13.13 -0.24 24.50
CA SER A 336 12.63 0.25 25.80
C SER A 336 11.90 -0.81 26.63
N ARG A 337 11.50 -1.95 26.05
CA ARG A 337 10.75 -3.02 26.74
C ARG A 337 11.62 -4.16 27.19
N ASP A 338 12.64 -4.46 26.40
CA ASP A 338 13.52 -5.58 26.66
C ASP A 338 14.63 -5.13 27.62
N HIS A 339 14.38 -5.27 28.92
CA HIS A 339 15.38 -4.99 29.95
C HIS A 339 16.56 -5.98 29.92
N SER A 340 16.51 -7.00 29.08
CA SER A 340 17.58 -8.01 28.93
C SER A 340 18.54 -7.70 27.77
N LEU A 341 18.39 -6.57 27.08
CA LEU A 341 19.29 -6.17 26.01
C LEU A 341 20.71 -6.04 26.52
N SER A 342 21.61 -6.73 25.83
CA SER A 342 23.03 -6.64 26.10
C SER A 342 23.61 -5.32 25.57
N ASP A 343 24.82 -4.97 26.00
CA ASP A 343 25.57 -3.85 25.41
C ASP A 343 25.81 -4.08 23.89
N GLU A 344 25.92 -5.33 23.46
CA GLU A 344 26.04 -5.71 22.05
C GLU A 344 24.76 -5.37 21.27
N ASP A 345 23.58 -5.61 21.85
CA ASP A 345 22.30 -5.25 21.24
C ASP A 345 22.14 -3.74 21.09
N HIS A 346 22.59 -2.98 22.08
CA HIS A 346 22.64 -1.51 21.99
C HIS A 346 23.61 -1.03 20.90
N PHE A 347 24.74 -1.71 20.71
CA PHE A 347 25.66 -1.39 19.61
C PHE A 347 25.03 -1.70 18.24
N ARG A 348 24.35 -2.84 18.10
CA ARG A 348 23.61 -3.20 16.89
C ARG A 348 22.51 -2.19 16.57
N LEU A 349 21.78 -1.73 17.58
CA LEU A 349 20.77 -0.68 17.42
C LEU A 349 21.37 0.61 16.85
N LYS A 350 22.50 1.05 17.42
CA LYS A 350 23.24 2.24 16.96
C LYS A 350 23.86 2.09 15.57
N ALA A 351 24.16 0.86 15.13
CA ALA A 351 24.69 0.61 13.80
C ALA A 351 23.61 0.63 12.71
N VAL A 352 22.36 0.37 13.10
CA VAL A 352 21.20 0.28 12.21
C VAL A 352 20.42 1.59 12.14
N MET A 353 20.37 2.35 13.24
CA MET A 353 19.82 3.71 13.31
C MET A 353 20.84 4.75 12.85
#